data_AF-A0A953R3U3-F1
#
_entry.id   AF-A0A953R3U3-F1
#
_cell.length_a   1.000
_cell.length_b   1.000
_cell.length_c   1.000
_cell.angle_alpha   90.00
_cell.angle_beta   90.00
_cell.angle_gamma   90.00
#
_symmetry.space_group_name_H-M   'P 1'
#
loop_
_entity.id
_entity.type
_entity.pdbx_description
1 polymer ?
#
loop_
_entity_poly.entity_id
_entity_poly.type
_entity_poly.pdbx_seq_one_letter_code
_entity_poly.pdbx_strand_id
1 'polypeptide(L)'
;MPELEIHHESEHAIDPVGQRVGVLAALLAVALAVVTIASHRTHTSAIIHKSNANDAWSHYQAARLKYHNLELGENLLAVIGAKGDAADKMVADYAAQKKKYEQQGKEIQEEAQKAEEQAEADEHRALRYDLGEGLLEIGLVLSSLYFISKKMMFPVMGVIAGIVGGAIAITGLML
;
A
#
# COMPACT_ATOMS: atom_id res chain seq x y z
N MET A 1 -52.60 48.28 24.82
CA MET A 1 -52.02 46.93 24.87
C MET A 1 -50.83 46.99 23.94
N PRO A 2 -49.59 46.79 24.39
CA PRO A 2 -48.47 46.76 23.47
C PRO A 2 -48.58 45.50 22.61
N GLU A 3 -48.73 45.69 21.31
CA GLU A 3 -48.58 44.60 20.35
C GLU A 3 -47.18 43.99 20.50
N LEU A 4 -47.15 42.70 20.83
CA LEU A 4 -45.95 41.89 20.85
C LEU A 4 -45.58 41.61 19.40
N GLU A 5 -44.68 42.39 18.81
CA GLU A 5 -44.05 42.07 17.53
C GLU A 5 -43.24 40.78 17.72
N ILE A 6 -43.86 39.66 17.40
CA ILE A 6 -43.14 38.41 17.20
C ILE A 6 -42.33 38.62 15.94
N HIS A 7 -41.03 38.87 16.10
CA HIS A 7 -40.06 38.68 15.02
C HIS A 7 -40.20 37.24 14.55
N HIS A 8 -41.03 37.03 13.54
CA HIS A 8 -40.87 35.90 12.65
C HIS A 8 -39.46 36.05 12.08
N GLU A 9 -38.52 35.23 12.53
CA GLU A 9 -37.32 34.87 11.78
C GLU A 9 -37.75 34.12 10.51
N SER A 10 -38.52 34.80 9.66
CA SER A 10 -38.69 34.44 8.28
C SER A 10 -37.57 35.11 7.51
N GLU A 11 -36.43 34.44 7.40
CA GLU A 11 -35.81 34.32 6.09
C GLU A 11 -34.73 33.26 6.15
N HIS A 12 -34.98 32.17 5.43
CA HIS A 12 -33.93 31.53 4.65
C HIS A 12 -33.32 32.59 3.72
N ALA A 13 -32.52 33.51 4.26
CA ALA A 13 -31.68 34.38 3.46
C ALA A 13 -30.73 33.41 2.74
N ILE A 14 -31.03 33.17 1.47
CA ILE A 14 -30.26 32.27 0.61
C ILE A 14 -28.85 32.82 0.60
N ASP A 15 -27.94 32.20 1.35
CA ASP A 15 -26.53 32.53 1.40
C ASP A 15 -25.89 32.04 0.08
N PRO A 16 -25.71 32.92 -0.93
CA PRO A 16 -25.26 32.48 -2.25
C PRO A 16 -23.81 31.99 -2.19
N VAL A 17 -23.06 32.45 -1.19
CA VAL A 17 -21.69 32.02 -0.92
C VAL A 17 -21.71 30.64 -0.26
N GLY A 18 -22.58 30.41 0.71
CA GLY A 18 -22.81 29.09 1.32
C GLY A 18 -23.22 28.02 0.30
N GLN A 19 -24.05 28.36 -0.68
CA GLN A 19 -24.38 27.43 -1.79
C GLN A 19 -23.14 27.05 -2.62
N ARG A 20 -22.29 28.03 -2.96
CA ARG A 20 -21.04 27.78 -3.70
C ARG A 20 -20.07 26.91 -2.89
N VAL A 21 -19.93 27.19 -1.59
CA VAL A 21 -19.09 26.39 -0.69
C VAL A 21 -19.64 24.96 -0.55
N GLY A 22 -20.95 24.78 -0.51
CA GLY A 22 -21.59 23.46 -0.53
C GLY A 22 -21.26 22.66 -1.80
N VAL A 23 -21.30 23.30 -2.97
CA VAL A 23 -20.89 22.65 -4.24
C VAL A 23 -19.40 22.32 -4.22
N LEU A 24 -18.53 23.21 -3.72
CA LEU A 24 -17.10 22.93 -3.58
C LEU A 24 -16.83 21.75 -2.65
N ALA A 25 -17.52 21.68 -1.51
CA ALA A 25 -17.42 20.55 -0.59
C ALA A 25 -17.88 19.25 -1.25
N ALA A 26 -18.97 19.26 -2.03
CA ALA A 26 -19.41 18.09 -2.79
C ALA A 26 -18.35 17.62 -3.81
N LEU A 27 -17.71 18.56 -4.53
CA LEU A 27 -16.63 18.23 -5.47
C LEU A 27 -15.41 17.64 -4.76
N LEU A 28 -15.00 18.21 -3.62
CA LEU A 28 -13.91 17.68 -2.80
C LEU A 28 -14.26 16.28 -2.28
N ALA A 29 -15.49 16.03 -1.86
CA ALA A 29 -15.93 14.72 -1.39
C ALA A 29 -15.90 13.66 -2.51
N VAL A 30 -16.32 14.00 -3.74
CA VAL A 30 -16.20 13.09 -4.88
C VAL A 30 -14.73 12.80 -5.22
N ALA A 31 -13.87 13.82 -5.22
CA ALA A 31 -12.44 13.64 -5.44
C ALA A 31 -11.81 12.77 -4.34
N LEU A 32 -12.13 13.03 -3.08
CA LEU A 32 -11.71 12.24 -1.93
C LEU A 32 -12.09 10.76 -2.12
N ALA A 33 -13.36 10.48 -2.42
CA ALA A 33 -13.83 9.10 -2.63
C ALA A 33 -13.07 8.37 -3.75
N VAL A 34 -12.76 9.05 -4.86
CA VAL A 34 -11.96 8.47 -5.95
C VAL A 34 -10.54 8.14 -5.48
N VAL A 35 -9.89 9.06 -4.75
CA VAL A 35 -8.53 8.87 -4.23
C VAL A 35 -8.49 7.77 -3.16
N THR A 36 -9.47 7.71 -2.26
CA THR A 36 -9.59 6.64 -1.25
C THR A 36 -9.71 5.26 -1.91
N ILE A 37 -10.55 5.12 -2.94
CA ILE A 37 -10.68 3.86 -3.68
C ILE A 37 -9.35 3.48 -4.36
N ALA A 38 -8.66 4.46 -4.96
CA ALA A 38 -7.36 4.24 -5.56
C ALA A 38 -6.32 3.80 -4.53
N SER A 39 -6.27 4.49 -3.37
CA SER A 39 -5.35 4.16 -2.26
C SER A 39 -5.55 2.73 -1.77
N HIS A 40 -6.80 2.37 -1.43
CA HIS A 40 -7.13 1.04 -0.94
C HIS A 40 -6.77 -0.05 -1.95
N ARG A 41 -6.99 0.20 -3.26
CA ARG A 41 -6.63 -0.74 -4.31
C ARG A 41 -5.12 -0.94 -4.38
N THR A 42 -4.33 0.14 -4.32
CA THR A 42 -2.86 0.05 -4.33
C THR A 42 -2.28 -0.61 -3.09
N HIS A 43 -2.83 -0.33 -1.90
CA HIS A 43 -2.46 -1.04 -0.67
C HIS A 43 -2.74 -2.54 -0.77
N THR A 44 -3.90 -2.91 -1.34
CA THR A 44 -4.24 -4.32 -1.56
C THR A 44 -3.24 -4.99 -2.51
N SER A 45 -2.88 -4.33 -3.62
CA SER A 45 -1.84 -4.81 -4.52
C SER A 45 -0.49 -4.98 -3.82
N ALA A 46 -0.02 -3.97 -3.08
CA ALA A 46 1.23 -4.04 -2.31
C ALA A 46 1.24 -5.24 -1.35
N ILE A 47 0.14 -5.47 -0.62
CA ILE A 47 0.00 -6.62 0.29
C ILE A 47 0.08 -7.94 -0.48
N ILE A 48 -0.59 -8.07 -1.63
CA ILE A 48 -0.54 -9.28 -2.46
C ILE A 48 0.89 -9.53 -2.96
N HIS A 49 1.57 -8.51 -3.49
CA HIS A 49 2.94 -8.65 -3.97
C HIS A 49 3.91 -9.00 -2.83
N LYS A 50 3.75 -8.38 -1.65
CA LYS A 50 4.55 -8.70 -0.45
C LYS A 50 4.28 -10.12 0.05
N SER A 51 3.03 -10.60 -0.02
CA SER A 51 2.69 -11.98 0.28
C SER A 51 3.35 -12.95 -0.69
N ASN A 52 3.32 -12.67 -2.00
CA ASN A 52 3.97 -13.50 -3.01
C ASN A 52 5.49 -13.54 -2.80
N ALA A 53 6.12 -12.40 -2.49
CA ALA A 53 7.55 -12.33 -2.15
C ALA A 53 7.87 -13.18 -0.91
N ASN A 54 7.04 -13.11 0.12
CA ASN A 54 7.20 -13.92 1.33
C ASN A 54 7.05 -15.43 1.05
N ASP A 55 6.13 -15.83 0.19
CA ASP A 55 5.96 -17.22 -0.24
C ASP A 55 7.18 -17.71 -1.03
N ALA A 56 7.72 -16.88 -1.93
CA ALA A 56 8.94 -17.19 -2.67
C ALA A 56 10.14 -17.32 -1.73
N TRP A 57 10.31 -16.40 -0.77
CA TRP A 57 11.35 -16.50 0.27
C TRP A 57 11.19 -17.74 1.15
N SER A 58 9.96 -18.13 1.47
CA SER A 58 9.68 -19.36 2.20
C SER A 58 10.06 -20.60 1.40
N HIS A 59 9.78 -20.60 0.09
CA HIS A 59 10.17 -21.68 -0.82
C HIS A 59 11.71 -21.76 -0.97
N TYR A 60 12.39 -20.63 -1.08
CA TYR A 60 13.86 -20.55 -1.08
C TYR A 60 14.44 -21.16 0.21
N GLN A 61 13.91 -20.77 1.37
CA GLN A 61 14.35 -21.31 2.65
C GLN A 61 14.15 -22.84 2.73
N ALA A 62 13.03 -23.35 2.21
CA ALA A 62 12.79 -24.79 2.13
C ALA A 62 13.80 -25.51 1.21
N ALA A 63 14.14 -24.93 0.06
CA ALA A 63 15.17 -25.46 -0.84
C ALA A 63 16.55 -25.45 -0.15
N ARG A 64 16.88 -24.37 0.57
CA ARG A 64 18.13 -24.25 1.33
C ARG A 64 18.23 -25.26 2.47
N LEU A 65 17.13 -25.53 3.18
CA LEU A 65 17.08 -26.55 4.22
C LEU A 65 17.30 -27.95 3.64
N LYS A 66 16.69 -28.28 2.48
CA LYS A 66 16.95 -29.55 1.78
C LYS A 66 18.41 -29.67 1.38
N TYR A 67 19.01 -28.62 0.84
CA TYR A 67 20.43 -28.56 0.54
C TYR A 67 21.29 -28.83 1.79
N HIS A 68 21.00 -28.15 2.91
CA HIS A 68 21.76 -28.33 4.15
C HIS A 68 21.60 -29.74 4.75
N ASN A 69 20.42 -30.35 4.64
CA ASN A 69 20.22 -31.74 5.05
C ASN A 69 21.11 -32.72 4.27
N LEU A 70 21.37 -32.46 2.98
CA LEU A 70 22.31 -33.25 2.18
C LEU A 70 23.76 -33.04 2.65
N GLU A 71 24.16 -31.80 2.98
CA GLU A 71 25.48 -31.54 3.57
C GLU A 71 25.66 -32.26 4.91
N LEU A 72 24.64 -32.24 5.77
CA LEU A 72 24.64 -32.98 7.03
C LEU A 72 24.77 -34.49 6.78
N GLY A 73 24.08 -35.03 5.78
CA GLY A 73 24.19 -36.43 5.37
C GLY A 73 25.59 -36.81 4.91
N GLU A 74 26.22 -36.00 4.04
CA GLU A 74 27.61 -36.21 3.61
C GLU A 74 28.60 -36.13 4.76
N ASN A 75 28.47 -35.11 5.62
CA ASN A 75 29.33 -34.94 6.79
C ASN A 75 29.20 -36.14 7.74
N LEU A 76 27.99 -36.66 7.92
CA LEU A 76 27.78 -37.85 8.75
C LEU A 76 28.45 -39.09 8.14
N LEU A 77 28.29 -39.33 6.83
CA LEU A 77 28.96 -40.43 6.13
C LEU A 77 30.49 -40.36 6.27
N ALA A 78 31.05 -39.15 6.18
CA ALA A 78 32.47 -38.90 6.39
C ALA A 78 32.91 -39.19 7.84
N VAL A 79 32.14 -38.74 8.83
CA VAL A 79 32.44 -38.93 10.26
C VAL A 79 32.36 -40.40 10.68
N ILE A 80 31.35 -41.15 10.21
CA ILE A 80 31.22 -42.58 10.53
C ILE A 80 32.18 -43.47 9.72
N GLY A 81 32.90 -42.89 8.75
CA GLY A 81 33.85 -43.62 7.90
C GLY A 81 33.19 -44.65 6.99
N ALA A 82 31.99 -44.37 6.47
CA ALA A 82 31.29 -45.27 5.55
C ALA A 82 32.10 -45.45 4.25
N LYS A 83 32.26 -46.70 3.79
CA LYS A 83 33.06 -47.06 2.60
C LYS A 83 32.37 -48.13 1.76
N GLY A 84 32.74 -48.19 0.48
CA GLY A 84 32.27 -49.17 -0.50
C GLY A 84 31.22 -48.59 -1.45
N ASP A 85 30.87 -49.35 -2.50
CA ASP A 85 30.02 -48.91 -3.62
C ASP A 85 28.72 -48.22 -3.22
N ALA A 86 28.09 -48.65 -2.12
CA ALA A 86 26.85 -48.03 -1.63
C ALA A 86 27.09 -46.60 -1.09
N ALA A 87 28.18 -46.39 -0.35
CA ALA A 87 28.55 -45.08 0.16
C ALA A 87 28.97 -44.14 -0.97
N ASP A 88 29.76 -44.63 -1.92
CA ASP A 88 30.22 -43.84 -3.08
C ASP A 88 29.06 -43.37 -3.95
N LYS A 89 28.06 -44.26 -4.18
CA LYS A 89 26.82 -43.89 -4.88
C LYS A 89 26.04 -42.83 -4.12
N MET A 90 25.89 -42.97 -2.81
CA MET A 90 25.15 -42.02 -1.97
C MET A 90 25.79 -40.62 -1.96
N VAL A 91 27.13 -40.55 -1.90
CA VAL A 91 27.88 -39.29 -2.02
C VAL A 91 27.68 -38.65 -3.39
N ALA A 92 27.73 -39.43 -4.47
CA ALA A 92 27.49 -38.92 -5.82
C ALA A 92 26.06 -38.39 -6.00
N ASP A 93 25.06 -39.10 -5.46
CA ASP A 93 23.65 -38.69 -5.48
C ASP A 93 23.43 -37.41 -4.67
N TYR A 94 24.09 -37.27 -3.52
CA TYR A 94 24.04 -36.05 -2.70
C TYR A 94 24.69 -34.87 -3.41
N ALA A 95 25.85 -35.05 -4.05
CA ALA A 95 26.49 -34.01 -4.86
C ALA A 95 25.59 -33.54 -6.01
N ALA A 96 24.94 -34.45 -6.73
CA ALA A 96 24.01 -34.13 -7.80
C ALA A 96 22.78 -33.36 -7.30
N GLN A 97 22.17 -33.80 -6.19
CA GLN A 97 21.01 -33.14 -5.59
C GLN A 97 21.35 -31.76 -5.03
N LYS A 98 22.52 -31.58 -4.41
CA LYS A 98 23.01 -30.27 -3.96
C LYS A 98 23.09 -29.27 -5.11
N LYS A 99 23.71 -29.66 -6.23
CA LYS A 99 23.80 -28.81 -7.42
C LYS A 99 22.41 -28.43 -7.95
N LYS A 100 21.46 -29.36 -7.92
CA LYS A 100 20.06 -29.09 -8.28
C LYS A 100 19.40 -28.06 -7.34
N TYR A 101 19.48 -28.26 -6.03
CA TYR A 101 18.88 -27.34 -5.06
C TYR A 101 19.57 -25.98 -5.02
N GLU A 102 20.87 -25.91 -5.30
CA GLU A 102 21.58 -24.64 -5.44
C GLU A 102 21.06 -23.83 -6.63
N GLN A 103 20.91 -24.48 -7.79
CA GLN A 103 20.37 -23.84 -8.99
C GLN A 103 18.91 -23.40 -8.79
N GLN A 104 18.06 -24.28 -8.27
CA GLN A 104 16.67 -23.94 -7.94
C GLN A 104 16.57 -22.82 -6.91
N GLY A 105 17.45 -22.82 -5.90
CA GLY A 105 17.51 -21.77 -4.90
C GLY A 105 17.82 -20.40 -5.51
N LYS A 106 18.76 -20.32 -6.46
CA LYS A 106 19.07 -19.07 -7.18
C LYS A 106 17.88 -18.55 -7.97
N GLU A 107 17.19 -19.43 -8.69
CA GLU A 107 15.99 -19.06 -9.47
C GLU A 107 14.86 -18.53 -8.58
N ILE A 108 14.57 -19.22 -7.47
CA ILE A 108 13.54 -18.78 -6.51
C ILE A 108 13.93 -17.47 -5.82
N GLN A 109 15.23 -17.29 -5.52
CA GLN A 109 15.72 -16.05 -4.92
C GLN A 109 15.54 -14.86 -5.86
N GLU A 110 15.85 -15.01 -7.16
CA GLU A 110 15.63 -13.96 -8.15
C GLU A 110 14.14 -13.62 -8.30
N GLU A 111 13.27 -14.62 -8.26
CA GLU A 111 11.81 -14.41 -8.28
C GLU A 111 11.33 -13.65 -7.02
N ALA A 112 11.82 -14.04 -5.85
CA ALA A 112 11.49 -13.38 -4.58
C ALA A 112 11.91 -11.91 -4.59
N GLN A 113 13.13 -11.60 -5.07
CA GLN A 113 13.63 -10.23 -5.18
C GLN A 113 12.79 -9.39 -6.15
N LYS A 114 12.42 -9.93 -7.31
CA LYS A 114 11.55 -9.23 -8.26
C LYS A 114 10.17 -8.93 -7.68
N ALA A 115 9.59 -9.88 -6.95
CA ALA A 115 8.31 -9.69 -6.29
C ALA A 115 8.39 -8.63 -5.17
N GLU A 116 9.52 -8.55 -4.47
CA GLU A 116 9.79 -7.55 -3.44
C GLU A 116 9.94 -6.15 -4.03
N GLU A 117 10.66 -6.00 -5.14
CA GLU A 117 10.76 -4.73 -5.90
C GLU A 117 9.39 -4.23 -6.37
N GLN A 118 8.53 -5.14 -6.85
CA GLN A 118 7.16 -4.80 -7.24
C GLN A 118 6.32 -4.34 -6.04
N ALA A 119 6.45 -5.02 -4.90
CA ALA A 119 5.75 -4.64 -3.69
C ALA A 119 6.17 -3.25 -3.18
N GLU A 120 7.47 -2.93 -3.23
CA GLU A 120 8.02 -1.63 -2.85
C GLU A 120 7.52 -0.51 -3.78
N ALA A 121 7.46 -0.77 -5.10
CA ALA A 121 6.90 0.17 -6.06
C ALA A 121 5.42 0.48 -5.78
N ASP A 122 4.61 -0.54 -5.48
CA ASP A 122 3.21 -0.37 -5.10
C ASP A 122 3.05 0.37 -3.76
N GLU A 123 3.94 0.13 -2.80
CA GLU A 123 3.96 0.83 -1.50
C GLU A 123 4.26 2.33 -1.68
N HIS A 124 5.24 2.68 -2.51
CA HIS A 124 5.52 4.08 -2.86
C HIS A 124 4.36 4.77 -3.56
N ARG A 125 3.66 4.04 -4.43
CA ARG A 125 2.46 4.53 -5.10
C ARG A 125 1.32 4.73 -4.11
N ALA A 126 1.09 3.80 -3.20
CA ALA A 126 0.06 3.89 -2.16
C ALA A 126 0.27 5.10 -1.24
N LEU A 127 1.51 5.37 -0.83
CA LEU A 127 1.86 6.52 0.02
C LEU A 127 1.44 7.87 -0.60
N ARG A 128 1.53 8.00 -1.92
CA ARG A 128 1.11 9.20 -2.65
C ARG A 128 -0.41 9.39 -2.57
N TYR A 129 -1.18 8.30 -2.71
CA TYR A 129 -2.62 8.36 -2.57
C TYR A 129 -3.04 8.66 -1.13
N ASP A 130 -2.40 8.07 -0.11
CA ASP A 130 -2.68 8.37 1.29
C ASP A 130 -2.48 9.85 1.64
N LEU A 131 -1.38 10.44 1.15
CA LEU A 131 -1.11 11.86 1.36
C LEU A 131 -2.15 12.73 0.63
N GLY A 132 -2.54 12.35 -0.58
CA GLY A 132 -3.57 13.03 -1.35
C GLY A 132 -4.95 12.95 -0.69
N GLU A 133 -5.32 11.77 -0.19
CA GLU A 133 -6.54 11.48 0.56
C GLU A 133 -6.61 12.36 1.81
N GLY A 134 -5.58 12.35 2.66
CA GLY A 134 -5.56 13.15 3.88
C GLY A 134 -5.68 14.66 3.61
N LEU A 135 -5.04 15.18 2.55
CA LEU A 135 -5.17 16.59 2.18
C LEU A 135 -6.57 16.95 1.63
N LEU A 136 -7.20 16.04 0.89
CA LEU A 136 -8.57 16.21 0.42
C LEU A 136 -9.57 16.18 1.58
N GLU A 137 -9.36 15.32 2.58
CA GLU A 137 -10.18 15.25 3.79
C GLU A 137 -10.04 16.54 4.62
N ILE A 138 -8.81 17.03 4.83
CA ILE A 138 -8.56 18.34 5.44
C ILE A 138 -9.27 19.44 4.64
N GLY A 139 -9.18 19.39 3.31
CA GLY A 139 -9.84 20.33 2.42
C GLY A 139 -11.35 20.37 2.60
N LEU A 140 -11.97 19.20 2.71
CA LEU A 140 -13.41 19.02 2.94
C LEU A 140 -13.82 19.54 4.31
N VAL A 141 -13.09 19.20 5.37
CA VAL A 141 -13.34 19.67 6.74
C VAL A 141 -13.20 21.19 6.84
N LEU A 142 -12.14 21.77 6.27
CA LEU A 142 -11.97 23.22 6.24
C LEU A 142 -13.10 23.90 5.44
N SER A 143 -13.54 23.33 4.33
CA SER A 143 -14.66 23.87 3.57
C SER A 143 -15.96 23.87 4.36
N SER A 144 -16.22 22.83 5.16
CA SER A 144 -17.42 22.75 5.99
C SER A 144 -17.43 23.74 7.16
N LEU A 145 -16.27 24.15 7.69
CA LEU A 145 -16.17 25.17 8.75
C LEU A 145 -16.72 26.53 8.34
N TYR A 146 -16.90 26.80 7.05
CA TYR A 146 -17.60 27.99 6.57
C TYR A 146 -19.02 28.08 7.14
N PHE A 147 -19.75 26.96 7.25
CA PHE A 147 -21.15 26.98 7.66
C PHE A 147 -21.34 27.41 9.12
N ILE A 148 -20.32 27.20 9.95
CA ILE A 148 -20.31 27.60 11.37
C ILE A 148 -19.71 29.01 11.52
N SER A 149 -18.56 29.25 10.89
CA SER A 149 -17.78 30.47 11.13
C SER A 149 -18.15 31.65 10.25
N LYS A 150 -18.82 31.39 9.11
CA LYS A 150 -19.10 32.34 8.02
C LYS A 150 -17.87 33.10 7.51
N LYS A 151 -16.66 32.53 7.67
CA LYS A 151 -15.39 33.12 7.21
C LYS A 151 -14.87 32.43 5.95
N MET A 152 -14.60 33.21 4.90
CA MET A 152 -14.10 32.71 3.61
C MET A 152 -12.66 32.16 3.66
N MET A 153 -11.90 32.49 4.69
CA MET A 153 -10.55 31.95 4.87
C MET A 153 -10.53 30.42 4.94
N PHE A 154 -11.52 29.79 5.57
CA PHE A 154 -11.58 28.34 5.69
C PHE A 154 -11.76 27.60 4.35
N PRO A 155 -12.78 27.90 3.51
CA PRO A 155 -12.92 27.26 2.21
C PRO A 155 -11.77 27.60 1.26
N VAL A 156 -11.13 28.77 1.38
CA VAL A 156 -9.93 29.10 0.59
C VAL A 156 -8.76 28.17 0.94
N MET A 157 -8.46 27.99 2.23
CA MET A 157 -7.45 27.03 2.67
C MET A 157 -7.84 25.60 2.28
N GLY A 158 -9.13 25.27 2.36
CA GLY A 158 -9.63 23.96 1.97
C GLY A 158 -9.43 23.64 0.49
N VAL A 159 -9.68 24.61 -0.39
CA VAL A 159 -9.42 24.48 -1.83
C VAL A 159 -7.92 24.34 -2.11
N ILE A 160 -7.06 25.12 -1.44
CA ILE A 160 -5.61 24.98 -1.58
C ILE A 160 -5.17 23.57 -1.19
N ALA A 161 -5.61 23.08 -0.02
CA ALA A 161 -5.32 21.73 0.44
C ALA A 161 -5.82 20.68 -0.57
N GLY A 162 -7.06 20.82 -1.07
CA GLY A 162 -7.63 19.91 -2.05
C GLY A 162 -6.89 19.90 -3.40
N ILE A 163 -6.43 21.05 -3.89
CA ILE A 163 -5.62 21.14 -5.12
C ILE A 163 -4.27 20.45 -4.92
N VAL A 164 -3.58 20.70 -3.80
CA VAL A 164 -2.30 20.07 -3.49
C VAL A 164 -2.48 18.55 -3.33
N GLY A 165 -3.50 18.12 -2.59
CA GLY A 165 -3.83 16.71 -2.41
C GLY A 165 -4.14 16.01 -3.73
N GLY A 166 -4.98 16.61 -4.57
CA GLY A 166 -5.30 16.11 -5.90
C GLY A 166 -4.06 16.02 -6.80
N ALA A 167 -3.18 17.03 -6.79
CA ALA A 167 -1.94 17.00 -7.56
C ALA A 167 -1.02 15.85 -7.12
N ILE A 168 -0.86 15.65 -5.81
CA ILE A 168 -0.06 14.55 -5.26
C ILE A 168 -0.67 13.20 -5.64
N ALA A 169 -1.99 13.03 -5.50
CA ALA A 169 -2.67 11.79 -5.89
C ALA A 169 -2.49 11.47 -7.38
N ILE A 170 -2.56 12.48 -8.27
CA ILE A 170 -2.32 12.32 -9.71
C ILE A 170 -0.90 11.82 -9.98
N THR A 171 0.10 12.26 -9.21
CA THR A 171 1.46 11.73 -9.39
C THR A 171 1.58 10.24 -9.09
N GLY A 172 0.69 9.68 -8.25
CA GLY A 172 0.56 8.23 -8.03
C GLY A 172 -0.04 7.47 -9.23
N LEU A 173 -0.60 8.15 -10.24
CA LEU A 173 -1.03 7.49 -11.49
C LEU A 173 0.13 7.36 -12.50
N MET A 174 1.17 8.19 -12.35
CA MET A 174 2.32 8.26 -13.25
C MET A 174 3.49 7.36 -12.81
N LEU A 175 3.34 6.70 -11.67
CA LEU A 175 4.24 5.66 -11.12
C LEU A 175 3.61 4.28 -11.39
#